data_AF-A0A976JJQ3-F1
#
_entry.id   AF-A0A976JJQ3-F1
#
_cell.length_a   1.000
_cell.length_b   1.000
_cell.length_c   1.000
_cell.angle_alpha   90.00
_cell.angle_beta   90.00
_cell.angle_gamma   90.00
#
_symmetry.space_group_name_H-M   'P 1'
#
loop_
_entity.id
_entity.type
_entity.pdbx_description
1 polymer ?
#
loop_
_entity_poly.entity_id
_entity_poly.type
_entity_poly.pdbx_seq_one_letter_code
_entity_poly.pdbx_strand_id
1 'polypeptide(L)'
;MKNFWICLLISIVSAVSAQESTEISYVCQEMTTPEAPFYISDEFRQGDLVWENFRDIGDQNKKNQYIPKGSIVYTPPEFVEKMDDSENRIPVKVLSVPSQENEDNIRNSKKRRYNSISSMVNTTGDRKRVDAGSVGWIDKKSVRKASDFTFFVTKDSPLYKTKDGVSLNDKPITLSMSDGKYDIERCCTPDSYQGVEKCFDRYKFIALGEDSIESQFFMNTDKLECGFFEDLTPIANRIVEPMISILNIVRGEEPEAAIDELELLPAYHNWSTGRPKLSRVEMVKVPLIDGQQGPFGSYHYKPDDRVNSDAYLKPTSQCAFLEVLKKHQQQCTSPGCQVHFGDAFHQDSWGVHGGHDSGECIDIRPFRKSDNTDEGFSYKWGRYDRDKTKNFISILKETGAKTIIFNDPKIPGLSRDSRGVHNDHIHVCFGENINKVQKTCREGLN
;
A
#
# COMPACT_ATOMS: atom_id res chain seq x y z
N MET A 1 -1.36 4.06 24.48
CA MET A 1 -2.32 4.58 25.49
C MET A 1 -2.50 6.09 25.30
N LYS A 2 -3.23 6.51 24.26
CA LYS A 2 -3.59 7.90 24.00
C LYS A 2 -5.03 7.93 23.48
N ASN A 3 -5.84 8.80 24.08
CA ASN A 3 -7.15 9.28 23.64
C ASN A 3 -8.29 8.27 23.45
N PHE A 4 -8.63 7.52 24.51
CA PHE A 4 -9.87 6.73 24.57
C PHE A 4 -10.98 7.37 25.43
N TRP A 5 -10.96 8.69 25.59
CA TRP A 5 -11.94 9.42 26.39
C TRP A 5 -12.51 10.58 25.59
N ILE A 6 -13.70 10.35 25.01
CA ILE A 6 -14.90 11.21 25.00
C ILE A 6 -15.87 10.57 23.99
N CYS A 7 -16.66 9.60 24.46
CA CYS A 7 -17.95 9.22 23.85
C CYS A 7 -18.88 8.49 24.83
N LEU A 8 -18.66 8.60 26.14
CA LEU A 8 -19.55 7.98 27.13
C LEU A 8 -19.89 8.97 28.26
N LEU A 9 -21.19 9.07 28.53
CA LEU A 9 -21.87 9.72 29.67
C LEU A 9 -22.17 11.22 29.56
N ILE A 10 -23.19 11.56 28.76
CA ILE A 10 -24.20 12.53 29.20
C ILE A 10 -25.37 11.71 29.76
N SER A 11 -25.40 11.55 31.07
CA SER A 11 -26.61 11.20 31.82
C SER A 11 -26.73 12.19 32.97
N ILE A 12 -27.00 13.45 32.60
CA ILE A 12 -27.54 14.44 33.52
C ILE A 12 -29.05 14.32 33.39
N VAL A 13 -29.68 13.90 34.50
CA VAL A 13 -31.12 13.93 34.72
C VAL A 13 -31.62 15.35 34.45
N SER A 14 -32.26 15.53 33.30
CA SER A 14 -33.18 16.64 33.06
C SER A 14 -34.45 15.99 32.54
N ALA A 15 -35.50 16.04 33.36
CA ALA A 15 -36.86 15.79 32.92
C ALA A 15 -37.23 16.91 31.94
N VAL A 16 -36.85 16.73 30.68
CA VAL A 16 -37.25 17.56 29.55
C VAL A 16 -38.39 16.84 28.85
N SER A 17 -39.45 17.59 28.64
CA SER A 17 -40.65 17.20 27.89
C SER A 17 -40.28 16.37 26.66
N ALA A 18 -40.88 15.18 26.53
CA ALA A 18 -40.85 14.37 25.32
C ALA A 18 -41.61 15.13 24.22
N GLN A 19 -40.91 16.07 23.58
CA GLN A 19 -41.35 16.64 22.33
C GLN A 19 -41.16 15.54 21.31
N GLU A 20 -42.27 14.96 20.84
CA GLU A 20 -42.29 13.99 19.74
C GLU A 20 -41.46 14.55 18.59
N SER A 21 -40.22 14.06 18.46
CA SER A 21 -39.44 14.31 17.26
C SER A 21 -40.17 13.59 16.14
N THR A 22 -40.90 14.35 15.33
CA THR A 22 -41.48 13.85 14.08
C THR A 22 -40.34 13.20 13.28
N GLU A 23 -40.34 11.87 13.26
CA GLU A 23 -39.37 11.07 12.53
C GLU A 23 -39.55 11.43 11.05
N ILE A 24 -38.59 12.18 10.50
CA ILE A 24 -38.60 12.50 9.08
C ILE A 24 -38.40 11.17 8.35
N SER A 25 -39.49 10.66 7.76
CA SER A 25 -39.44 9.48 6.90
C SER A 25 -38.80 9.85 5.58
N TYR A 26 -37.82 9.06 5.13
CA TYR A 26 -37.18 9.20 3.83
C TYR A 26 -37.67 8.09 2.90
N VAL A 27 -37.89 8.41 1.63
CA VAL A 27 -38.13 7.43 0.56
C VAL A 27 -36.81 7.18 -0.15
N CYS A 28 -36.34 5.94 -0.12
CA CYS A 28 -35.06 5.53 -0.69
C CYS A 28 -35.26 4.72 -1.97
N GLN A 29 -34.45 4.99 -3.00
CA GLN A 29 -34.45 4.27 -4.27
C GLN A 29 -33.02 3.89 -4.68
N GLU A 30 -32.84 2.63 -5.09
CA GLU A 30 -31.57 2.19 -5.68
C GLU A 30 -31.42 2.73 -7.10
N MET A 31 -30.26 3.31 -7.39
CA MET A 31 -29.92 3.87 -8.70
C MET A 31 -28.40 3.89 -8.90
N THR A 32 -27.93 4.50 -10.00
CA THR A 32 -26.50 4.65 -10.29
C THR A 32 -26.12 6.12 -10.46
N THR A 33 -24.92 6.52 -10.03
CA THR A 33 -24.36 7.86 -10.24
C THR A 33 -22.95 7.81 -10.85
N PRO A 34 -22.57 8.73 -11.76
CA PRO A 34 -21.19 8.83 -12.24
C PRO A 34 -20.25 9.52 -11.22
N GLU A 35 -20.80 10.13 -10.18
CA GLU A 35 -20.06 10.92 -9.19
C GLU A 35 -19.38 10.01 -8.16
N ALA A 36 -18.08 10.21 -7.94
CA ALA A 36 -17.35 9.42 -6.96
C ALA A 36 -17.67 9.89 -5.54
N PRO A 37 -17.84 8.97 -4.58
CA PRO A 37 -18.14 9.32 -3.19
C PRO A 37 -17.02 10.10 -2.51
N PHE A 38 -15.78 9.86 -2.93
CA PHE A 38 -14.56 10.49 -2.46
C PHE A 38 -13.42 10.13 -3.43
N TYR A 39 -12.23 10.63 -3.14
CA TYR A 39 -11.04 10.51 -3.96
C TYR A 39 -9.81 10.15 -3.10
N ILE A 40 -8.76 9.69 -3.77
CA ILE A 40 -7.46 9.39 -3.16
C ILE A 40 -6.44 10.40 -3.67
N SER A 41 -5.69 11.02 -2.76
CA SER A 41 -4.60 11.93 -3.11
C SER A 41 -3.48 11.19 -3.84
N ASP A 42 -2.95 11.83 -4.88
CA ASP A 42 -1.75 11.43 -5.61
C ASP A 42 -0.90 12.70 -5.85
N GLU A 43 0.19 12.62 -6.61
CA GLU A 43 0.95 13.80 -7.03
C GLU A 43 0.52 14.31 -8.41
N PHE A 44 0.72 15.60 -8.64
CA PHE A 44 0.71 16.19 -9.97
C PHE A 44 1.98 17.01 -10.25
N ARG A 45 2.79 16.52 -11.20
CA ARG A 45 4.02 17.18 -11.68
C ARG A 45 5.01 17.48 -10.55
N GLN A 46 5.06 16.62 -9.54
CA GLN A 46 6.00 16.78 -8.43
C GLN A 46 7.23 15.88 -8.53
N GLY A 47 7.29 15.00 -9.52
CA GLY A 47 8.35 13.99 -9.60
C GLY A 47 8.01 12.79 -8.71
N ASP A 48 9.02 12.13 -8.18
CA ASP A 48 8.88 10.92 -7.34
C ASP A 48 8.55 11.26 -5.88
N LEU A 49 7.91 12.40 -5.61
CA LEU A 49 7.51 12.78 -4.25
C LEU A 49 6.33 11.92 -3.78
N VAL A 50 6.28 11.62 -2.50
CA VAL A 50 5.19 10.84 -1.87
C VAL A 50 4.12 11.74 -1.24
N TRP A 51 4.03 12.99 -1.68
CA TRP A 51 3.08 14.00 -1.20
C TRP A 51 2.68 14.97 -2.33
N GLU A 52 1.66 15.78 -2.09
CA GLU A 52 1.21 16.88 -2.94
C GLU A 52 1.06 18.19 -2.14
N ASN A 53 1.17 19.35 -2.79
CA ASN A 53 0.95 20.64 -2.14
C ASN A 53 -0.53 20.76 -1.74
N PHE A 54 -0.75 20.98 -0.44
CA PHE A 54 -2.07 21.30 0.08
C PHE A 54 -2.15 22.79 0.36
N ARG A 55 -3.13 23.46 -0.22
CA ARG A 55 -3.23 24.91 -0.23
C ARG A 55 -4.33 25.40 0.70
N ASP A 56 -4.11 26.59 1.25
CA ASP A 56 -5.04 27.23 2.18
C ASP A 56 -6.42 27.46 1.54
N ILE A 57 -7.50 27.13 2.24
CA ILE A 57 -8.87 27.27 1.74
C ILE A 57 -9.23 28.73 1.39
N GLY A 58 -8.64 29.70 2.09
CA GLY A 58 -8.83 31.14 1.87
C GLY A 58 -7.88 31.74 0.83
N ASP A 59 -6.79 31.06 0.49
CA ASP A 59 -5.85 31.48 -0.57
C ASP A 59 -5.23 30.27 -1.27
N GLN A 60 -5.74 29.98 -2.47
CA GLN A 60 -5.28 28.85 -3.30
C GLN A 60 -3.80 28.94 -3.71
N ASN A 61 -3.16 30.11 -3.60
CA ASN A 61 -1.76 30.28 -3.96
C ASN A 61 -0.80 29.96 -2.81
N LYS A 62 -1.29 30.00 -1.57
CA LYS A 62 -0.50 29.74 -0.36
C LYS A 62 -0.29 28.23 -0.15
N LYS A 63 0.99 27.80 -0.20
CA LYS A 63 1.43 26.41 -0.05
C LYS A 63 2.11 26.16 1.30
N ASN A 64 1.39 26.36 2.39
CA ASN A 64 1.90 26.17 3.76
C ASN A 64 1.71 24.74 4.28
N GLN A 65 0.99 23.88 3.55
CA GLN A 65 0.75 22.49 3.94
C GLN A 65 1.09 21.50 2.82
N TYR A 66 1.22 20.23 3.19
CA TYR A 66 1.31 19.12 2.25
C TYR A 66 0.37 17.98 2.64
N ILE A 67 -0.14 17.28 1.64
CA ILE A 67 -0.96 16.08 1.80
C ILE A 67 -0.15 14.86 1.34
N PRO A 68 0.03 13.83 2.18
CA PRO A 68 0.67 12.58 1.74
C PRO A 68 -0.14 11.93 0.62
N LYS A 69 0.51 11.15 -0.26
CA LYS A 69 -0.19 10.30 -1.23
C LYS A 69 -0.95 9.20 -0.53
N GLY A 70 -2.11 8.82 -1.04
CA GLY A 70 -2.96 7.80 -0.43
C GLY A 70 -3.91 8.33 0.64
N SER A 71 -3.94 9.63 0.90
CA SER A 71 -4.96 10.25 1.76
C SER A 71 -6.34 10.20 1.10
N ILE A 72 -7.37 9.89 1.88
CA ILE A 72 -8.76 9.94 1.41
C ILE A 72 -9.26 11.38 1.54
N VAL A 73 -9.81 11.92 0.47
CA VAL A 73 -10.35 13.29 0.42
C VAL A 73 -11.74 13.30 -0.21
N TYR A 74 -12.60 14.18 0.28
CA TYR A 74 -13.95 14.41 -0.25
C TYR A 74 -14.12 15.87 -0.63
N THR A 75 -15.01 16.17 -1.58
CA THR A 75 -15.38 17.55 -1.92
C THR A 75 -16.78 17.85 -1.40
N PRO A 76 -16.92 18.49 -0.23
CA PRO A 76 -18.21 18.84 0.33
C PRO A 76 -19.08 19.68 -0.61
N PRO A 77 -20.40 19.45 -0.68
CA PRO A 77 -21.32 20.20 -1.55
C PRO A 77 -21.28 21.70 -1.30
N GLU A 78 -21.08 22.12 -0.05
CA GLU A 78 -20.95 23.53 0.33
C GLU A 78 -19.72 24.24 -0.27
N PHE A 79 -18.77 23.48 -0.82
CA PHE A 79 -17.62 24.03 -1.52
C PHE A 79 -17.74 23.97 -3.04
N VAL A 80 -18.82 23.38 -3.57
CA VAL A 80 -19.07 23.31 -5.02
C VAL A 80 -19.25 24.71 -5.61
N GLU A 81 -19.91 25.63 -4.89
CA GLU A 81 -20.04 27.03 -5.30
C GLU A 81 -18.68 27.74 -5.46
N LYS A 82 -17.64 27.28 -4.76
CA LYS A 82 -16.28 27.82 -4.87
C LYS A 82 -15.49 27.21 -6.04
N MET A 83 -15.96 26.11 -6.65
CA MET A 83 -15.25 25.46 -7.75
C MET A 83 -15.15 26.35 -9.00
N ASP A 84 -16.11 27.25 -9.21
CA ASP A 84 -16.13 28.16 -10.37
C ASP A 84 -14.94 29.14 -10.37
N ASP A 85 -14.33 29.38 -9.21
CA ASP A 85 -13.17 30.27 -9.06
C ASP A 85 -11.83 29.63 -9.50
N SER A 86 -11.78 28.32 -9.76
CA SER A 86 -10.53 27.62 -10.07
C SER A 86 -10.65 26.58 -11.18
N GLU A 87 -10.05 26.89 -12.34
CA GLU A 87 -10.01 25.95 -13.47
C GLU A 87 -9.32 24.62 -13.11
N ASN A 88 -8.27 24.66 -12.28
CA ASN A 88 -7.37 23.53 -12.08
C ASN A 88 -7.43 22.88 -10.68
N ARG A 89 -8.13 23.46 -9.71
CA ARG A 89 -8.12 22.97 -8.32
C ARG A 89 -9.52 22.68 -7.81
N ILE A 90 -9.61 21.78 -6.86
CA ILE A 90 -10.84 21.46 -6.15
C ILE A 90 -10.65 21.70 -4.66
N PRO A 91 -11.67 22.26 -3.98
CA PRO A 91 -11.68 22.35 -2.54
C PRO A 91 -11.97 20.95 -1.98
N VAL A 92 -11.20 20.51 -1.01
CA VAL A 92 -11.35 19.18 -0.43
C VAL A 92 -11.28 19.24 1.10
N LYS A 93 -12.00 18.32 1.74
CA LYS A 93 -11.83 17.95 3.14
C LYS A 93 -11.08 16.63 3.20
N VAL A 94 -10.03 16.58 4.01
CA VAL A 94 -9.25 15.37 4.27
C VAL A 94 -10.04 14.47 5.21
N LEU A 95 -10.35 13.26 4.78
CA LEU A 95 -11.05 12.25 5.59
C LEU A 95 -10.06 11.38 6.36
N SER A 96 -8.95 11.01 5.72
CA SER A 96 -7.87 10.25 6.37
C SER A 96 -6.52 10.56 5.74
N VAL A 97 -5.47 10.28 6.50
CA VAL A 97 -4.08 10.39 6.06
C VAL A 97 -3.37 9.09 6.41
N PRO A 98 -2.47 8.58 5.55
CA PRO A 98 -1.64 7.42 5.89
C PRO A 98 -0.88 7.60 7.20
N SER A 99 -0.36 6.52 7.79
CA SER A 99 0.54 6.64 8.95
C SER A 99 1.76 7.50 8.64
N GLN A 100 2.16 8.34 9.59
CA GLN A 100 3.40 9.12 9.48
C GLN A 100 4.64 8.22 9.54
N GLU A 101 4.53 7.02 10.11
CA GLU A 101 5.65 6.08 10.25
C GLU A 101 6.31 5.75 8.92
N ASN A 102 5.53 5.50 7.86
CA ASN A 102 6.07 5.24 6.53
C ASN A 102 6.87 6.43 5.99
N GLU A 103 6.34 7.65 6.15
CA GLU A 103 7.06 8.87 5.76
C GLU A 103 8.35 9.06 6.57
N ASP A 104 8.33 8.75 7.86
CA ASP A 104 9.50 8.83 8.74
C ASP A 104 10.54 7.76 8.38
N ASN A 105 10.12 6.55 8.03
CA ASN A 105 10.99 5.47 7.54
C ASN A 105 11.68 5.90 6.24
N ILE A 106 10.92 6.43 5.27
CA ILE A 106 11.46 6.99 4.03
C ILE A 106 12.43 8.14 4.35
N ARG A 107 12.07 9.06 5.26
CA ARG A 107 12.89 10.23 5.63
C ARG A 107 14.23 9.84 6.25
N ASN A 108 14.21 8.80 7.08
CA ASN A 108 15.37 8.29 7.82
C ASN A 108 16.25 7.35 6.99
N SER A 109 15.88 7.09 5.73
CA SER A 109 16.72 6.33 4.81
C SER A 109 18.02 7.04 4.46
N LYS A 110 19.04 6.27 4.06
CA LYS A 110 20.38 6.80 3.77
C LYS A 110 20.29 7.90 2.73
N LYS A 111 20.81 9.08 3.08
CA LYS A 111 21.04 10.13 2.09
C LYS A 111 22.23 9.72 1.22
N ARG A 112 21.99 9.30 -0.02
CA ARG A 112 23.01 9.03 -1.04
C ARG A 112 22.99 10.14 -2.08
N ARG A 113 23.88 11.13 -1.96
CA ARG A 113 23.91 12.31 -2.86
C ARG A 113 22.49 12.84 -3.14
N TYR A 114 22.19 13.33 -4.36
CA TYR A 114 20.93 13.98 -4.68
C TYR A 114 19.74 13.03 -4.95
N ASN A 115 19.98 11.70 -5.01
CA ASN A 115 18.96 10.73 -5.41
C ASN A 115 18.97 9.55 -4.41
N SER A 116 18.01 9.53 -3.49
CA SER A 116 17.77 8.45 -2.52
C SER A 116 16.29 8.41 -2.18
N ILE A 117 15.78 7.31 -1.63
CA ILE A 117 14.37 7.23 -1.16
C ILE A 117 13.99 8.40 -0.24
N SER A 118 14.91 8.85 0.63
CA SER A 118 14.64 10.02 1.48
C SER A 118 14.39 11.33 0.71
N SER A 119 14.83 11.47 -0.55
CA SER A 119 14.53 12.65 -1.36
C SER A 119 13.03 12.79 -1.68
N MET A 120 12.28 11.68 -1.63
CA MET A 120 10.84 11.63 -1.88
C MET A 120 10.01 12.40 -0.83
N VAL A 121 10.58 12.66 0.35
CA VAL A 121 9.94 13.40 1.48
C VAL A 121 10.73 14.63 1.94
N ASN A 122 12.02 14.76 1.59
CA ASN A 122 12.87 15.84 2.09
C ASN A 122 12.57 17.23 1.47
N THR A 123 11.70 17.31 0.47
CA THR A 123 11.32 18.54 -0.22
C THR A 123 10.08 19.23 0.39
N THR A 124 9.54 18.69 1.50
CA THR A 124 8.40 19.29 2.21
C THR A 124 8.73 20.67 2.77
N GLY A 125 10.00 20.95 3.11
CA GLY A 125 10.43 22.21 3.73
C GLY A 125 9.73 22.44 5.07
N ASP A 126 9.34 23.68 5.34
CA ASP A 126 8.61 24.07 6.56
C ASP A 126 7.08 23.83 6.47
N ARG A 127 6.61 23.14 5.43
CA ARG A 127 5.17 22.89 5.25
C ARG A 127 4.67 21.94 6.32
N LYS A 128 3.51 22.27 6.91
CA LYS A 128 2.85 21.39 7.88
C LYS A 128 2.14 20.24 7.16
N ARG A 129 2.30 19.02 7.67
CA ARG A 129 1.47 17.87 7.27
C ARG A 129 0.00 18.17 7.54
N VAL A 130 -0.90 17.79 6.64
CA VAL A 130 -2.35 17.86 6.91
C VAL A 130 -2.77 16.78 7.90
N ASP A 131 -3.81 17.09 8.67
CA ASP A 131 -4.48 16.18 9.59
C ASP A 131 -5.86 15.83 9.03
N ALA A 132 -6.47 14.72 9.49
CA ALA A 132 -7.88 14.44 9.20
C ALA A 132 -8.76 15.63 9.62
N GLY A 133 -9.75 15.97 8.80
CA GLY A 133 -10.59 17.16 8.95
C GLY A 133 -10.01 18.45 8.36
N SER A 134 -8.74 18.47 7.93
CA SER A 134 -8.17 19.63 7.23
C SER A 134 -8.96 19.97 5.97
N VAL A 135 -9.15 21.26 5.69
CA VAL A 135 -9.85 21.75 4.50
C VAL A 135 -8.92 22.65 3.70
N GLY A 136 -8.87 22.48 2.39
CA GLY A 136 -7.97 23.24 1.53
C GLY A 136 -8.16 22.91 0.06
N TRP A 137 -7.22 23.35 -0.78
CA TRP A 137 -7.25 23.11 -2.22
C TRP A 137 -6.16 22.14 -2.65
N ILE A 138 -6.53 21.24 -3.55
CA ILE A 138 -5.62 20.31 -4.23
C ILE A 138 -5.81 20.42 -5.75
N ASP A 139 -4.82 20.01 -6.54
CA ASP A 139 -4.93 19.99 -7.99
C ASP A 139 -5.94 18.90 -8.44
N LYS A 140 -6.81 19.20 -9.41
CA LYS A 140 -7.77 18.21 -9.95
C LYS A 140 -7.07 16.96 -10.49
N LYS A 141 -5.82 17.09 -10.94
CA LYS A 141 -5.02 15.99 -11.51
C LYS A 141 -4.21 15.22 -10.46
N SER A 142 -4.18 15.70 -9.22
CA SER A 142 -3.52 15.03 -8.08
C SER A 142 -4.51 14.26 -7.21
N VAL A 143 -5.68 13.90 -7.76
CA VAL A 143 -6.63 13.00 -7.11
C VAL A 143 -7.00 11.86 -8.06
N ARG A 144 -7.38 10.72 -7.49
CA ARG A 144 -7.81 9.51 -8.19
C ARG A 144 -9.18 9.09 -7.67
N LYS A 145 -10.00 8.46 -8.53
CA LYS A 145 -11.34 8.05 -8.13
C LYS A 145 -11.27 6.89 -7.15
N ALA A 146 -12.19 6.85 -6.19
CA ALA A 146 -12.28 5.74 -5.24
C ALA A 146 -12.47 4.36 -5.92
N SER A 147 -13.08 4.31 -7.11
CA SER A 147 -13.24 3.09 -7.91
C SER A 147 -11.92 2.44 -8.35
N ASP A 148 -10.82 3.20 -8.35
CA ASP A 148 -9.51 2.70 -8.76
C ASP A 148 -8.80 1.94 -7.61
N PHE A 149 -9.44 1.85 -6.45
CA PHE A 149 -8.88 1.31 -5.21
C PHE A 149 -9.84 0.32 -4.54
N THR A 150 -9.22 -0.59 -3.79
CA THR A 150 -9.86 -1.42 -2.77
C THR A 150 -9.36 -0.92 -1.42
N PHE A 151 -10.24 -0.84 -0.45
CA PHE A 151 -9.95 -0.31 0.87
C PHE A 151 -9.86 -1.45 1.84
N PHE A 152 -8.91 -1.39 2.76
CA PHE A 152 -8.86 -2.33 3.87
C PHE A 152 -9.14 -1.60 5.16
N VAL A 153 -10.01 -2.16 5.98
CA VAL A 153 -10.26 -1.67 7.34
C VAL A 153 -9.08 -2.09 8.21
N THR A 154 -8.43 -1.14 8.86
CA THR A 154 -7.28 -1.37 9.73
C THR A 154 -7.64 -2.32 10.87
N LYS A 155 -6.65 -3.06 11.37
CA LYS A 155 -6.89 -4.04 12.42
C LYS A 155 -7.34 -3.40 13.74
N ASP A 156 -6.72 -2.27 14.09
CA ASP A 156 -6.98 -1.51 15.32
C ASP A 156 -8.26 -0.66 15.26
N SER A 157 -9.00 -0.74 14.15
CA SER A 157 -10.31 -0.13 14.00
C SER A 157 -11.30 -0.56 15.09
N PRO A 158 -12.25 0.30 15.47
CA PRO A 158 -13.49 -0.16 16.11
C PRO A 158 -14.10 -1.32 15.33
N LEU A 159 -14.80 -2.21 16.03
CA LEU A 159 -15.44 -3.34 15.38
C LEU A 159 -16.56 -2.85 14.46
N TYR A 160 -16.26 -2.74 13.17
CA TYR A 160 -17.23 -2.38 12.15
C TYR A 160 -17.95 -3.64 11.70
N LYS A 161 -19.27 -3.66 11.87
CA LYS A 161 -20.12 -4.77 11.42
C LYS A 161 -21.13 -4.30 10.40
N THR A 162 -21.36 -5.11 9.38
CA THR A 162 -22.54 -4.95 8.52
C THR A 162 -23.81 -5.24 9.32
N LYS A 163 -24.97 -4.90 8.75
CA LYS A 163 -26.28 -5.21 9.37
C LYS A 163 -26.46 -6.70 9.64
N ASP A 164 -25.84 -7.54 8.82
CA ASP A 164 -25.88 -9.01 8.95
C ASP A 164 -24.86 -9.55 9.95
N GLY A 165 -24.10 -8.67 10.63
CA GLY A 165 -23.13 -9.02 11.66
C GLY A 165 -21.73 -9.37 11.14
N VAL A 166 -21.48 -9.22 9.83
CA VAL A 166 -20.17 -9.50 9.23
C VAL A 166 -19.17 -8.43 9.67
N SER A 167 -18.06 -8.87 10.28
CA SER A 167 -16.94 -7.99 10.65
C SER A 167 -16.24 -7.49 9.39
N LEU A 168 -15.98 -6.19 9.32
CA LEU A 168 -15.25 -5.56 8.22
C LEU A 168 -13.74 -5.41 8.51
N ASN A 169 -13.32 -5.49 9.76
CA ASN A 169 -11.91 -5.42 10.15
C ASN A 169 -11.07 -6.45 9.36
N ASP A 170 -9.92 -6.01 8.84
CA ASP A 170 -9.01 -6.77 7.99
C ASP A 170 -9.59 -7.30 6.67
N LYS A 171 -10.78 -6.83 6.27
CA LYS A 171 -11.40 -7.22 5.00
C LYS A 171 -11.18 -6.18 3.91
N PRO A 172 -10.89 -6.63 2.68
CA PRO A 172 -10.97 -5.75 1.52
C PRO A 172 -12.43 -5.38 1.26
N ILE A 173 -12.69 -4.10 1.11
CA ILE A 173 -13.97 -3.54 0.68
C ILE A 173 -13.79 -2.73 -0.59
N THR A 174 -14.76 -2.81 -1.49
CA THR A 174 -14.77 -2.04 -2.74
C THR A 174 -16.13 -1.40 -2.99
N LEU A 175 -16.17 -0.38 -3.84
CA LEU A 175 -17.41 0.24 -4.26
C LEU A 175 -18.09 -0.62 -5.34
N SER A 176 -19.38 -0.89 -5.16
CA SER A 176 -20.19 -1.56 -6.17
C SER A 176 -20.41 -0.62 -7.36
N MET A 177 -20.25 -1.15 -8.57
CA MET A 177 -20.43 -0.39 -9.80
C MET A 177 -21.19 -1.20 -10.87
N SER A 178 -22.09 -0.52 -11.56
CA SER A 178 -22.83 -1.01 -12.73
C SER A 178 -22.61 -0.07 -13.91
N ASP A 179 -22.24 -0.62 -15.08
CA ASP A 179 -22.01 0.16 -16.32
C ASP A 179 -21.05 1.36 -16.15
N GLY A 180 -20.01 1.20 -15.31
CA GLY A 180 -19.02 2.25 -15.02
C GLY A 180 -19.53 3.40 -14.14
N LYS A 181 -20.69 3.23 -13.48
CA LYS A 181 -21.26 4.15 -12.50
C LYS A 181 -21.33 3.49 -11.13
N TYR A 182 -21.32 4.28 -10.06
CA TYR A 182 -21.43 3.81 -8.68
C TYR A 182 -22.88 3.44 -8.37
N ASP A 183 -23.08 2.29 -7.74
CA ASP A 183 -24.40 1.91 -7.23
C ASP A 183 -24.67 2.68 -5.93
N ILE A 184 -25.83 3.34 -5.87
CA ILE A 184 -26.25 4.17 -4.74
C ILE A 184 -27.69 3.88 -4.33
N GLU A 185 -28.01 4.19 -3.09
CA GLU A 185 -29.37 4.35 -2.59
C GLU A 185 -29.61 5.85 -2.32
N ARG A 186 -30.45 6.48 -3.13
CA ARG A 186 -30.83 7.89 -2.98
C ARG A 186 -32.05 8.00 -2.08
N CYS A 187 -31.92 8.68 -0.96
CA CYS A 187 -32.97 8.85 0.04
C CYS A 187 -33.42 10.31 0.09
N CYS A 188 -34.70 10.57 -0.19
CA CYS A 188 -35.28 11.92 -0.24
C CYS A 188 -36.44 12.09 0.74
N THR A 189 -36.61 13.30 1.28
CA THR A 189 -37.82 13.65 2.04
C THR A 189 -39.03 13.72 1.09
N PRO A 190 -40.22 13.22 1.48
CA PRO A 190 -41.43 13.38 0.68
C PRO A 190 -41.73 14.86 0.39
N ASP A 191 -42.16 15.17 -0.84
CA ASP A 191 -42.52 16.53 -1.31
C ASP A 191 -43.46 17.32 -0.38
N SER A 192 -44.20 16.62 0.48
CA SER A 192 -45.11 17.21 1.47
C SER A 192 -44.43 17.90 2.66
N TYR A 193 -43.11 17.74 2.87
CA TYR A 193 -42.43 18.32 4.03
C TYR A 193 -41.75 19.66 3.69
N GLN A 194 -42.43 20.78 4.03
CA GLN A 194 -41.91 22.16 3.91
C GLN A 194 -41.52 22.64 2.49
N GLY A 195 -41.86 21.89 1.43
CA GLY A 195 -41.68 22.33 0.04
C GLY A 195 -40.23 22.36 -0.45
N VAL A 196 -39.29 21.74 0.27
CA VAL A 196 -37.89 21.58 -0.16
C VAL A 196 -37.52 20.11 -0.06
N GLU A 197 -37.43 19.44 -1.20
CA GLU A 197 -36.91 18.07 -1.29
C GLU A 197 -35.44 18.07 -0.83
N LYS A 198 -35.14 17.33 0.23
CA LYS A 198 -33.77 17.08 0.69
C LYS A 198 -33.43 15.64 0.40
N CYS A 199 -32.46 15.43 -0.47
CA CYS A 199 -31.92 14.12 -0.82
C CYS A 199 -30.50 13.95 -0.28
N PHE A 200 -30.12 12.70 -0.03
CA PHE A 200 -28.72 12.29 0.16
C PHE A 200 -28.51 10.92 -0.48
N ASP A 201 -27.27 10.66 -0.89
CA ASP A 201 -26.88 9.39 -1.50
C ASP A 201 -26.12 8.53 -0.50
N ARG A 202 -26.42 7.23 -0.50
CA ARG A 202 -25.64 6.21 0.20
C ARG A 202 -24.97 5.32 -0.83
N TYR A 203 -23.66 5.17 -0.74
CA TYR A 203 -22.90 4.37 -1.69
C TYR A 203 -22.85 2.91 -1.26
N LYS A 204 -23.03 2.01 -2.23
CA LYS A 204 -22.98 0.58 -1.99
C LYS A 204 -21.54 0.09 -1.97
N PHE A 205 -21.16 -0.55 -0.88
CA PHE A 205 -19.89 -1.24 -0.69
C PHE A 205 -20.08 -2.75 -0.72
N ILE A 206 -19.03 -3.44 -1.14
CA ILE A 206 -18.93 -4.89 -1.21
C ILE A 206 -17.75 -5.28 -0.32
N ALA A 207 -17.99 -6.10 0.70
CA ALA A 207 -16.94 -6.77 1.46
C ALA A 207 -16.56 -8.07 0.76
N LEU A 208 -15.27 -8.23 0.49
CA LEU A 208 -14.71 -9.40 -0.19
C LEU A 208 -14.22 -10.41 0.84
N GLY A 209 -14.62 -11.67 0.67
CA GLY A 209 -14.02 -12.83 1.33
C GLY A 209 -12.91 -13.45 0.47
N GLU A 210 -12.40 -14.63 0.85
CA GLU A 210 -11.30 -15.30 0.13
C GLU A 210 -11.64 -15.59 -1.34
N ASP A 211 -12.85 -16.10 -1.61
CA ASP A 211 -13.26 -16.53 -2.97
C ASP A 211 -14.56 -15.90 -3.47
N SER A 212 -15.21 -15.04 -2.67
CA SER A 212 -16.54 -14.52 -3.00
C SER A 212 -16.90 -13.21 -2.29
N ILE A 213 -18.01 -12.62 -2.69
CA ILE A 213 -18.64 -11.52 -1.97
C ILE A 213 -19.21 -12.07 -0.67
N GLU A 214 -18.77 -11.49 0.45
CA GLU A 214 -19.24 -11.92 1.78
C GLU A 214 -20.41 -11.08 2.27
N SER A 215 -20.41 -9.77 2.01
CA SER A 215 -21.50 -8.88 2.40
C SER A 215 -21.58 -7.64 1.51
N GLN A 216 -22.75 -7.01 1.48
CA GLN A 216 -22.99 -5.75 0.81
C GLN A 216 -23.66 -4.78 1.78
N PHE A 217 -23.24 -3.53 1.77
CA PHE A 217 -23.78 -2.53 2.70
C PHE A 217 -23.75 -1.13 2.08
N PHE A 218 -24.62 -0.25 2.57
CA PHE A 218 -24.73 1.13 2.09
C PHE A 218 -24.22 2.10 3.13
N MET A 219 -23.32 3.00 2.73
CA MET A 219 -22.74 4.02 3.62
C MET A 219 -23.08 5.42 3.16
N ASN A 220 -23.38 6.30 4.12
CA ASN A 220 -23.55 7.73 3.86
C ASN A 220 -22.17 8.41 3.89
N THR A 221 -21.81 9.10 2.82
CA THR A 221 -20.53 9.82 2.71
C THR A 221 -20.60 11.24 3.26
N ASP A 222 -21.79 11.85 3.26
CA ASP A 222 -22.02 13.22 3.73
C ASP A 222 -22.11 13.29 5.26
N LYS A 223 -22.67 12.24 5.86
CA LYS A 223 -22.62 11.97 7.30
C LYS A 223 -21.52 10.97 7.55
N LEU A 224 -20.27 11.41 7.36
CA LEU A 224 -19.04 10.69 7.71
C LEU A 224 -19.24 9.97 9.06
N GLU A 225 -19.61 8.69 9.00
CA GLU A 225 -19.86 7.88 10.19
C GLU A 225 -18.57 7.87 11.00
N CYS A 226 -18.63 8.42 12.22
CA CYS A 226 -17.47 8.84 13.01
C CYS A 226 -16.32 7.81 12.96
N GLY A 227 -15.25 8.13 12.22
CA GLY A 227 -14.02 7.36 12.20
C GLY A 227 -13.84 6.34 11.06
N PHE A 228 -14.90 5.91 10.36
CA PHE A 228 -14.75 4.78 9.40
C PHE A 228 -13.68 5.01 8.33
N PHE A 229 -13.60 6.23 7.78
CA PHE A 229 -12.60 6.56 6.77
C PHE A 229 -11.19 6.71 7.33
N GLU A 230 -11.05 7.09 8.61
CA GLU A 230 -9.75 7.18 9.29
C GLU A 230 -9.07 5.81 9.39
N ASP A 231 -9.91 4.78 9.36
CA ASP A 231 -9.59 3.38 9.47
C ASP A 231 -9.45 2.66 8.12
N LEU A 232 -9.52 3.37 6.99
CA LEU A 232 -9.35 2.79 5.66
C LEU A 232 -7.95 3.01 5.10
N THR A 233 -7.32 1.93 4.68
CA THR A 233 -6.08 1.93 3.88
C THR A 233 -6.40 1.65 2.41
N PRO A 234 -6.23 2.62 1.50
CA PRO A 234 -6.48 2.40 0.08
C PRO A 234 -5.32 1.68 -0.61
N ILE A 235 -5.65 0.62 -1.34
CA ILE A 235 -4.73 -0.16 -2.18
C ILE A 235 -5.22 -0.11 -3.63
N ALA A 236 -4.36 0.28 -4.56
CA ALA A 236 -4.72 0.36 -5.98
C ALA A 236 -5.14 -1.03 -6.50
N ASN A 237 -6.27 -1.11 -7.21
CA ASN A 237 -6.86 -2.40 -7.64
C ASN A 237 -5.86 -3.33 -8.36
N ARG A 238 -4.93 -2.75 -9.12
CA ARG A 238 -3.89 -3.48 -9.88
C ARG A 238 -2.94 -4.32 -9.02
N ILE A 239 -2.80 -4.02 -7.73
CA ILE A 239 -1.89 -4.74 -6.82
C ILE A 239 -2.62 -5.43 -5.67
N VAL A 240 -3.96 -5.39 -5.61
CA VAL A 240 -4.73 -5.99 -4.50
C VAL A 240 -4.48 -7.48 -4.37
N GLU A 241 -4.56 -8.22 -5.48
CA GLU A 241 -4.34 -9.67 -5.49
C GLU A 241 -2.96 -10.08 -4.93
N PRO A 242 -1.82 -9.57 -5.45
CA PRO A 242 -0.52 -9.92 -4.87
C PRO A 242 -0.33 -9.41 -3.44
N MET A 243 -0.96 -8.31 -3.03
CA MET A 243 -0.93 -7.84 -1.64
C MET A 243 -1.65 -8.79 -0.69
N ILE A 244 -2.83 -9.31 -1.08
CA ILE A 244 -3.55 -10.35 -0.31
C ILE A 244 -2.71 -11.62 -0.22
N SER A 245 -2.08 -12.04 -1.32
CA SER A 245 -1.18 -13.21 -1.31
C SER A 245 0.01 -13.01 -0.36
N ILE A 246 0.68 -11.84 -0.38
CA ILE A 246 1.74 -11.52 0.58
C ILE A 246 1.22 -11.64 2.01
N LEU A 247 0.09 -11.01 2.30
CA LEU A 247 -0.49 -11.00 3.64
C LEU A 247 -0.82 -12.43 4.12
N ASN A 248 -1.42 -13.26 3.27
CA ASN A 248 -1.73 -14.65 3.58
C ASN A 248 -0.46 -15.49 3.84
N ILE A 249 0.61 -15.24 3.10
CA ILE A 249 1.90 -15.92 3.32
C ILE A 249 2.49 -15.52 4.68
N VAL A 250 2.51 -14.22 4.97
CA VAL A 250 3.03 -13.68 6.25
C VAL A 250 2.20 -14.17 7.43
N ARG A 251 0.87 -14.21 7.30
CA ARG A 251 -0.04 -14.76 8.31
C ARG A 251 0.19 -16.23 8.65
N GLY A 252 0.86 -16.97 7.76
CA GLY A 252 1.31 -18.33 8.04
C GLY A 252 2.34 -18.43 9.16
N GLU A 253 3.10 -17.35 9.42
CA GLU A 253 4.07 -17.25 10.52
C GLU A 253 3.61 -16.29 11.62
N GLU A 254 2.97 -15.18 11.24
CA GLU A 254 2.48 -14.13 12.13
C GLU A 254 0.96 -13.96 11.92
N PRO A 255 0.10 -14.77 12.58
CA PRO A 255 -1.35 -14.81 12.32
C PRO A 255 -2.06 -13.46 12.44
N GLU A 256 -1.44 -12.56 13.21
CA GLU A 256 -1.91 -11.23 13.54
C GLU A 256 -1.52 -10.16 12.52
N ALA A 257 -0.74 -10.50 11.49
CA ALA A 257 -0.27 -9.56 10.49
C ALA A 257 -1.43 -8.87 9.74
N ALA A 258 -1.30 -7.57 9.55
CA ALA A 258 -2.30 -6.73 8.88
C ALA A 258 -1.72 -5.97 7.69
N ILE A 259 -2.60 -5.49 6.81
CA ILE A 259 -2.21 -4.80 5.58
C ILE A 259 -1.60 -3.42 5.85
N ASP A 260 -2.02 -2.75 6.90
CA ASP A 260 -1.57 -1.44 7.35
C ASP A 260 -0.20 -1.49 8.06
N GLU A 261 0.26 -2.69 8.43
CA GLU A 261 1.63 -2.95 8.90
C GLU A 261 2.62 -3.12 7.74
N LEU A 262 2.14 -3.30 6.50
CA LEU A 262 3.00 -3.39 5.32
C LEU A 262 3.44 -1.99 4.86
N GLU A 263 4.74 -1.76 4.85
CA GLU A 263 5.31 -0.51 4.37
C GLU A 263 5.24 -0.42 2.84
N LEU A 264 4.48 0.54 2.32
CA LEU A 264 4.25 0.75 0.89
C LEU A 264 5.02 1.96 0.38
N LEU A 265 5.70 1.79 -0.75
CA LEU A 265 6.25 2.90 -1.52
C LEU A 265 5.31 3.21 -2.69
N PRO A 266 4.61 4.37 -2.70
CA PRO A 266 3.62 4.70 -3.72
C PRO A 266 4.18 4.69 -5.14
N ALA A 267 3.29 4.54 -6.12
CA ALA A 267 3.65 4.65 -7.53
C ALA A 267 4.20 6.03 -7.92
N TYR A 268 5.01 6.02 -8.98
CA TYR A 268 5.59 7.21 -9.60
C TYR A 268 5.08 7.40 -11.01
N HIS A 269 4.60 8.61 -11.33
CA HIS A 269 4.15 8.99 -12.65
C HIS A 269 5.04 10.10 -13.25
N ASN A 270 5.36 9.97 -14.54
CA ASN A 270 5.96 11.05 -15.30
C ASN A 270 4.87 11.82 -16.07
N TRP A 271 4.96 13.16 -16.07
CA TRP A 271 3.92 14.07 -16.55
C TRP A 271 4.33 14.89 -17.79
N SER A 272 5.13 14.31 -18.69
CA SER A 272 5.73 15.00 -19.85
C SER A 272 4.73 15.68 -20.80
N THR A 273 3.50 15.17 -20.92
CA THR A 273 2.46 15.70 -21.85
C THR A 273 1.18 16.10 -21.12
N GLY A 274 1.23 16.26 -19.80
CA GLY A 274 0.04 16.54 -18.98
C GLY A 274 -0.87 15.32 -18.75
N ARG A 275 -0.55 14.16 -19.34
CA ARG A 275 -1.08 12.85 -18.97
C ARG A 275 -0.07 12.10 -18.11
N PRO A 276 -0.48 11.45 -17.01
CA PRO A 276 0.42 10.65 -16.21
C PRO A 276 0.81 9.39 -16.98
N LYS A 277 2.12 9.11 -17.06
CA LYS A 277 2.66 7.83 -17.50
C LYS A 277 3.28 7.15 -16.29
N LEU A 278 2.78 5.97 -15.93
CA LEU A 278 3.34 5.17 -14.85
C LEU A 278 4.81 4.82 -15.17
N SER A 279 5.72 5.28 -14.32
CA SER A 279 7.17 5.04 -14.42
C SER A 279 7.61 3.93 -13.48
N ARG A 280 7.01 3.88 -12.28
CA ARG A 280 7.22 2.83 -11.26
C ARG A 280 5.87 2.52 -10.63
N VAL A 281 5.54 1.24 -10.51
CA VAL A 281 4.36 0.77 -9.75
C VAL A 281 4.58 0.98 -8.25
N GLU A 282 3.53 0.80 -7.46
CA GLU A 282 3.67 0.64 -6.01
C GLU A 282 4.63 -0.51 -5.70
N MET A 283 5.45 -0.32 -4.67
CA MET A 283 6.30 -1.37 -4.12
C MET A 283 5.93 -1.60 -2.67
N VAL A 284 6.17 -2.81 -2.20
CA VAL A 284 6.00 -3.20 -0.81
C VAL A 284 7.36 -3.60 -0.27
N LYS A 285 7.59 -3.32 1.00
CA LYS A 285 8.81 -3.72 1.68
C LYS A 285 8.67 -5.15 2.18
N VAL A 286 9.75 -5.92 2.13
CA VAL A 286 9.79 -7.21 2.85
C VAL A 286 9.56 -6.94 4.34
N PRO A 287 8.61 -7.61 5.01
CA PRO A 287 8.40 -7.45 6.45
C PRO A 287 9.67 -7.86 7.21
N LEU A 288 10.18 -6.99 8.07
CA LEU A 288 11.40 -7.25 8.84
C LEU A 288 11.15 -7.07 10.35
N ILE A 289 11.43 -8.12 11.11
CA ILE A 289 11.43 -8.12 12.57
C ILE A 289 12.80 -7.66 13.08
N ASP A 290 12.81 -6.79 14.07
CA ASP A 290 14.02 -6.16 14.64
C ASP A 290 14.94 -5.53 13.58
N GLY A 291 14.35 -5.12 12.46
CA GLY A 291 15.03 -4.47 11.35
C GLY A 291 15.90 -5.37 10.48
N GLN A 292 16.00 -6.68 10.70
CA GLN A 292 16.83 -7.55 9.84
C GLN A 292 16.30 -8.98 9.67
N GLN A 293 15.54 -9.53 10.61
CA GLN A 293 14.99 -10.87 10.44
C GLN A 293 13.77 -10.81 9.51
N GLY A 294 13.79 -11.54 8.42
CA GLY A 294 12.68 -11.63 7.48
C GLY A 294 11.84 -12.90 7.66
N PRO A 295 10.79 -13.07 6.84
CA PRO A 295 9.93 -14.24 6.88
C PRO A 295 10.70 -15.53 6.58
N PHE A 296 10.20 -16.65 7.08
CA PHE A 296 10.73 -18.01 6.93
C PHE A 296 12.18 -18.12 7.42
N GLY A 297 12.50 -17.39 8.49
CA GLY A 297 13.82 -17.33 9.10
C GLY A 297 14.88 -16.68 8.21
N SER A 298 14.49 -15.97 7.15
CA SER A 298 15.42 -15.24 6.28
C SER A 298 16.07 -14.06 7.02
N TYR A 299 17.11 -13.49 6.43
CA TYR A 299 17.86 -12.39 7.03
C TYR A 299 18.26 -11.35 5.98
N HIS A 300 17.96 -10.09 6.25
CA HIS A 300 18.35 -8.96 5.42
C HIS A 300 19.78 -8.51 5.79
N TYR A 301 20.76 -8.87 4.97
CA TYR A 301 22.18 -8.58 5.23
C TYR A 301 22.58 -7.21 4.70
N LYS A 302 23.62 -6.63 5.33
CA LYS A 302 24.23 -5.34 4.94
C LYS A 302 23.19 -4.26 4.65
N PRO A 303 22.28 -3.99 5.59
CA PRO A 303 21.25 -3.01 5.33
C PRO A 303 21.91 -1.67 5.00
N ASP A 304 21.52 -1.10 3.87
CA ASP A 304 22.18 0.10 3.35
C ASP A 304 22.05 1.29 4.32
N ASP A 305 20.96 1.31 5.09
CA ASP A 305 20.64 2.18 6.21
C ASP A 305 19.95 1.42 7.36
N ARG A 306 19.64 2.13 8.43
CA ARG A 306 18.92 1.60 9.60
C ARG A 306 17.46 1.26 9.33
N VAL A 307 16.92 1.63 8.17
CA VAL A 307 15.50 1.45 7.83
C VAL A 307 15.31 0.45 6.69
N ASN A 308 16.36 -0.18 6.17
CA ASN A 308 16.29 -1.16 5.08
C ASN A 308 15.58 -0.64 3.83
N SER A 309 15.93 0.57 3.39
CA SER A 309 15.26 1.18 2.23
C SER A 309 15.52 0.49 0.89
N ASP A 310 16.43 -0.46 0.87
CA ASP A 310 16.77 -1.36 -0.23
C ASP A 310 15.90 -2.62 -0.28
N ALA A 311 15.04 -2.88 0.70
CA ALA A 311 14.21 -4.09 0.80
C ALA A 311 12.82 -3.97 0.14
N TYR A 312 12.62 -3.01 -0.77
CA TYR A 312 11.36 -2.86 -1.51
C TYR A 312 11.35 -3.70 -2.79
N LEU A 313 10.21 -4.31 -3.08
CA LEU A 313 9.96 -5.07 -4.29
C LEU A 313 8.57 -4.74 -4.84
N LYS A 314 8.35 -4.96 -6.14
CA LYS A 314 6.99 -5.01 -6.67
C LYS A 314 6.19 -6.11 -5.95
N PRO A 315 4.89 -5.90 -5.65
CA PRO A 315 4.09 -6.87 -4.89
C PRO A 315 4.13 -8.30 -5.47
N THR A 316 3.97 -8.47 -6.78
CA THR A 316 4.05 -9.81 -7.41
C THR A 316 5.43 -10.45 -7.25
N SER A 317 6.50 -9.67 -7.38
CA SER A 317 7.88 -10.14 -7.21
C SER A 317 8.17 -10.53 -5.76
N GLN A 318 7.73 -9.72 -4.80
CA GLN A 318 7.86 -10.02 -3.38
C GLN A 318 7.09 -11.27 -2.99
N CYS A 319 5.83 -11.38 -3.42
CA CYS A 319 4.99 -12.55 -3.20
C CYS A 319 5.67 -13.85 -3.66
N ALA A 320 6.20 -13.84 -4.89
CA ALA A 320 6.94 -14.97 -5.44
C ALA A 320 8.23 -15.27 -4.65
N PHE A 321 8.94 -14.24 -4.19
CA PHE A 321 10.11 -14.40 -3.33
C PHE A 321 9.75 -15.00 -1.97
N LEU A 322 8.66 -14.59 -1.34
CA LEU A 322 8.19 -15.18 -0.07
C LEU A 322 7.85 -16.67 -0.23
N GLU A 323 7.25 -17.07 -1.35
CA GLU A 323 7.01 -18.50 -1.65
C GLU A 323 8.32 -19.29 -1.83
N VAL A 324 9.36 -18.69 -2.44
CA VAL A 324 10.70 -19.29 -2.48
C VAL A 324 11.25 -19.50 -1.07
N LEU A 325 11.15 -18.49 -0.20
CA LEU A 325 11.63 -18.56 1.18
C LEU A 325 10.93 -19.68 1.95
N LYS A 326 9.59 -19.71 1.88
CA LYS A 326 8.74 -20.75 2.48
C LYS A 326 9.14 -22.15 2.01
N LYS A 327 9.25 -22.35 0.69
CA LYS A 327 9.61 -23.65 0.11
C LYS A 327 11.00 -24.10 0.54
N HIS A 328 11.96 -23.17 0.56
CA HIS A 328 13.33 -23.48 0.96
C HIS A 328 13.40 -23.85 2.45
N GLN A 329 12.71 -23.13 3.33
CA GLN A 329 12.67 -23.43 4.77
C GLN A 329 12.12 -24.84 5.02
N GLN A 330 11.12 -25.28 4.25
CA GLN A 330 10.57 -26.65 4.33
C GLN A 330 11.59 -27.72 3.90
N GLN A 331 12.52 -27.40 2.98
CA GLN A 331 13.48 -28.35 2.42
C GLN A 331 14.86 -28.32 3.11
N CYS A 332 15.20 -27.22 3.79
CA CYS A 332 16.53 -26.97 4.32
C CYS A 332 16.43 -26.39 5.75
N THR A 333 16.55 -27.25 6.75
CA THR A 333 16.48 -26.86 8.17
C THR A 333 17.83 -26.93 8.91
N SER A 334 18.86 -27.46 8.26
CA SER A 334 20.20 -27.57 8.83
C SER A 334 20.91 -26.21 8.96
N PRO A 335 21.94 -26.06 9.80
CA PRO A 335 22.78 -24.86 9.83
C PRO A 335 23.31 -24.49 8.44
N GLY A 336 23.35 -23.19 8.12
CA GLY A 336 23.72 -22.68 6.80
C GLY A 336 22.61 -22.71 5.75
N CYS A 337 21.38 -23.05 6.14
CA CYS A 337 20.19 -22.93 5.29
C CYS A 337 19.52 -21.55 5.35
N GLN A 338 19.96 -20.64 6.22
CA GLN A 338 19.34 -19.31 6.32
C GLN A 338 19.47 -18.56 4.99
N VAL A 339 18.36 -18.07 4.43
CA VAL A 339 18.41 -17.24 3.23
C VAL A 339 18.80 -15.83 3.64
N HIS A 340 19.97 -15.40 3.17
CA HIS A 340 20.45 -14.05 3.40
C HIS A 340 20.19 -13.24 2.13
N PHE A 341 19.32 -12.24 2.18
CA PHE A 341 19.03 -11.34 1.05
C PHE A 341 19.48 -9.91 1.35
N GLY A 342 19.76 -9.13 0.31
CA GLY A 342 20.17 -7.73 0.42
C GLY A 342 19.39 -6.90 -0.60
N ASP A 343 20.11 -6.06 -1.34
CA ASP A 343 19.62 -5.15 -2.37
C ASP A 343 18.45 -5.73 -3.19
N ALA A 344 17.29 -5.08 -3.08
CA ALA A 344 16.09 -5.39 -3.85
C ALA A 344 15.62 -4.21 -4.72
N PHE A 345 15.66 -2.99 -4.20
CA PHE A 345 15.39 -1.78 -4.97
C PHE A 345 16.43 -0.67 -4.76
N HIS A 346 17.02 -0.25 -5.88
CA HIS A 346 17.82 0.97 -6.00
C HIS A 346 17.57 1.60 -7.35
N GLN A 347 17.32 2.92 -7.40
CA GLN A 347 17.25 3.55 -8.71
C GLN A 347 18.61 3.56 -9.38
N ASP A 348 18.66 3.24 -10.66
CA ASP A 348 19.90 3.21 -11.44
C ASP A 348 20.63 4.57 -11.40
N SER A 349 19.85 5.66 -11.29
CA SER A 349 20.36 7.03 -11.17
C SER A 349 21.17 7.29 -9.89
N TRP A 350 21.14 6.39 -8.91
CA TRP A 350 21.90 6.49 -7.66
C TRP A 350 23.36 6.06 -7.84
N GLY A 351 23.68 5.38 -8.95
CA GLY A 351 25.05 5.02 -9.33
C GLY A 351 25.66 3.88 -8.50
N VAL A 352 24.84 3.16 -7.73
CA VAL A 352 25.24 1.99 -6.95
C VAL A 352 24.25 0.86 -7.27
N HIS A 353 24.76 -0.35 -7.55
CA HIS A 353 23.96 -1.56 -7.82
C HIS A 353 22.94 -1.43 -8.97
N GLY A 354 23.45 -1.14 -10.19
CA GLY A 354 22.61 -1.07 -11.39
C GLY A 354 21.91 -2.40 -11.70
N GLY A 355 20.61 -2.35 -12.02
CA GLY A 355 19.78 -3.53 -12.28
C GLY A 355 18.64 -3.77 -11.29
N HIS A 356 18.62 -3.03 -10.16
CA HIS A 356 17.56 -3.12 -9.14
C HIS A 356 16.45 -2.06 -9.27
N ASP A 357 16.56 -1.12 -10.22
CA ASP A 357 15.57 -0.02 -10.41
C ASP A 357 14.17 -0.52 -10.79
N SER A 358 14.11 -1.74 -11.34
CA SER A 358 12.83 -2.37 -11.65
C SER A 358 12.01 -2.69 -10.40
N GLY A 359 12.64 -2.92 -9.24
CA GLY A 359 11.98 -3.52 -8.07
C GLY A 359 11.54 -4.98 -8.28
N GLU A 360 12.07 -5.65 -9.31
CA GLU A 360 11.77 -7.06 -9.60
C GLU A 360 12.90 -8.00 -9.17
N CYS A 361 14.07 -7.45 -8.83
CA CYS A 361 15.29 -8.20 -8.63
C CYS A 361 15.75 -8.14 -7.18
N ILE A 362 16.44 -9.18 -6.72
CA ILE A 362 16.97 -9.26 -5.37
C ILE A 362 18.30 -10.01 -5.36
N ASP A 363 19.22 -9.54 -4.52
CA ASP A 363 20.50 -10.19 -4.30
C ASP A 363 20.45 -11.12 -3.09
N ILE A 364 20.93 -12.36 -3.26
CA ILE A 364 20.87 -13.41 -2.24
C ILE A 364 22.25 -14.03 -2.05
N ARG A 365 22.74 -14.17 -0.81
CA ARG A 365 24.02 -14.84 -0.56
C ARG A 365 23.97 -16.31 -0.96
N PRO A 366 25.08 -16.88 -1.47
CA PRO A 366 25.21 -18.31 -1.57
C PRO A 366 25.20 -18.97 -0.18
N PHE A 367 24.85 -20.26 -0.14
CA PHE A 367 24.63 -20.97 1.12
C PHE A 367 25.93 -21.49 1.74
N ARG A 368 25.91 -21.57 3.07
CA ARG A 368 27.03 -22.02 3.89
C ARG A 368 26.85 -23.48 4.28
N LYS A 369 27.96 -24.17 4.56
CA LYS A 369 27.93 -25.58 4.98
C LYS A 369 27.26 -25.77 6.34
N SER A 370 27.60 -24.94 7.32
CA SER A 370 27.36 -25.28 8.73
C SER A 370 27.08 -24.11 9.68
N ASP A 371 26.92 -22.88 9.21
CA ASP A 371 26.71 -21.72 10.07
C ASP A 371 25.86 -20.64 9.39
N ASN A 372 25.33 -19.71 10.18
CA ASN A 372 24.44 -18.63 9.74
C ASN A 372 25.06 -17.24 9.98
N THR A 373 26.39 -17.08 9.88
CA THR A 373 27.00 -15.76 10.12
C THR A 373 26.65 -14.76 9.01
N ASP A 374 26.51 -13.49 9.37
CA ASP A 374 26.17 -12.35 8.49
C ASP A 374 27.37 -11.78 7.71
N GLU A 375 28.57 -12.34 7.92
CA GLU A 375 29.80 -11.93 7.27
C GLU A 375 29.71 -12.00 5.74
N GLY A 376 30.48 -11.19 5.01
CA GLY A 376 30.60 -11.33 3.55
C GLY A 376 30.99 -12.77 3.15
N PHE A 377 30.51 -13.25 2.00
CA PHE A 377 30.63 -14.67 1.66
C PHE A 377 30.75 -14.93 0.17
N SER A 378 31.69 -15.79 -0.27
CA SER A 378 31.87 -16.13 -1.69
C SER A 378 31.84 -17.63 -1.96
N TYR A 379 31.35 -18.02 -3.14
CA TYR A 379 31.36 -19.42 -3.60
C TYR A 379 32.76 -20.04 -3.70
N LYS A 380 33.80 -19.20 -3.73
CA LYS A 380 35.20 -19.62 -3.79
C LYS A 380 35.73 -20.11 -2.44
N TRP A 381 35.01 -19.89 -1.35
CA TRP A 381 35.50 -20.17 0.00
C TRP A 381 35.16 -21.59 0.46
N GLY A 382 35.98 -22.15 1.36
CA GLY A 382 35.80 -23.53 1.85
C GLY A 382 34.49 -23.77 2.63
N ARG A 383 33.90 -22.71 3.17
CA ARG A 383 32.61 -22.71 3.89
C ARG A 383 31.38 -22.74 2.95
N TYR A 384 31.58 -22.59 1.63
CA TYR A 384 30.53 -22.66 0.59
C TYR A 384 29.91 -24.05 0.44
N ASP A 385 28.59 -24.10 0.49
CA ASP A 385 27.79 -25.27 0.18
C ASP A 385 27.13 -25.13 -1.19
N ARG A 386 27.74 -25.82 -2.16
CA ARG A 386 27.25 -25.81 -3.54
C ARG A 386 25.91 -26.50 -3.69
N ASP A 387 25.68 -27.58 -2.95
CA ASP A 387 24.49 -28.40 -3.15
C ASP A 387 23.27 -27.68 -2.59
N LYS A 388 23.37 -27.06 -1.41
CA LYS A 388 22.34 -26.16 -0.87
C LYS A 388 22.03 -25.03 -1.84
N THR A 389 23.06 -24.38 -2.37
CA THR A 389 22.92 -23.28 -3.33
C THR A 389 22.26 -23.72 -4.63
N LYS A 390 22.65 -24.89 -5.15
CA LYS A 390 22.05 -25.46 -6.37
C LYS A 390 20.58 -25.82 -6.16
N ASN A 391 20.23 -26.37 -5.00
CA ASN A 391 18.85 -26.68 -4.66
C ASN A 391 18.00 -25.40 -4.58
N PHE A 392 18.48 -24.38 -3.88
CA PHE A 392 17.79 -23.09 -3.82
C PHE A 392 17.59 -22.46 -5.20
N ILE A 393 18.61 -22.53 -6.08
CA ILE A 393 18.50 -22.08 -7.47
C ILE A 393 17.45 -22.88 -8.26
N SER A 394 17.22 -24.15 -7.93
CA SER A 394 16.10 -24.92 -8.52
C SER A 394 14.76 -24.31 -8.13
N ILE A 395 14.56 -23.98 -6.85
CA ILE A 395 13.35 -23.33 -6.34
C ILE A 395 13.12 -21.98 -7.04
N LEU A 396 14.18 -21.19 -7.25
CA LEU A 396 14.10 -19.93 -8.02
C LEU A 396 13.59 -20.17 -9.45
N LYS A 397 14.13 -21.19 -10.15
CA LYS A 397 13.69 -21.56 -11.51
C LYS A 397 12.25 -22.12 -11.52
N GLU A 398 11.87 -22.87 -10.51
CA GLU A 398 10.53 -23.41 -10.31
C GLU A 398 9.49 -22.30 -10.13
N THR A 399 9.87 -21.21 -9.46
CA THR A 399 9.08 -19.97 -9.31
C THR A 399 8.92 -19.18 -10.61
N GLY A 400 9.75 -19.48 -11.61
CA GLY A 400 9.73 -18.76 -12.89
C GLY A 400 10.62 -17.52 -12.92
N ALA A 401 11.64 -17.45 -12.05
CA ALA A 401 12.67 -16.44 -12.15
C ALA A 401 13.23 -16.36 -13.57
N LYS A 402 13.28 -15.14 -14.13
CA LYS A 402 13.68 -14.89 -15.53
C LYS A 402 15.18 -14.77 -15.67
N THR A 403 15.79 -14.12 -14.70
CA THR A 403 17.21 -13.81 -14.68
C THR A 403 17.76 -14.42 -13.41
N ILE A 404 18.82 -15.23 -13.54
CA ILE A 404 19.62 -15.71 -12.41
C ILE A 404 21.08 -15.57 -12.82
N ILE A 405 21.82 -14.70 -12.14
CA ILE A 405 23.24 -14.43 -12.37
C ILE A 405 24.02 -14.89 -11.15
N PHE A 406 24.96 -15.82 -11.35
CA PHE A 406 25.83 -16.32 -10.29
C PHE A 406 27.07 -16.98 -10.87
N ASN A 407 28.25 -16.63 -10.34
CA ASN A 407 29.51 -16.99 -10.98
C ASN A 407 30.05 -18.38 -10.68
N ASP A 408 29.39 -19.23 -9.88
CA ASP A 408 29.86 -20.61 -9.71
C ASP A 408 29.82 -21.36 -11.07
N PRO A 409 30.99 -21.71 -11.67
CA PRO A 409 31.01 -22.39 -12.96
C PRO A 409 30.44 -23.80 -12.88
N LYS A 410 30.32 -24.37 -11.68
CA LYS A 410 29.84 -25.74 -11.47
C LYS A 410 28.32 -25.82 -11.34
N ILE A 411 27.60 -24.69 -11.34
CA ILE A 411 26.13 -24.67 -11.46
C ILE A 411 25.75 -24.31 -12.90
N PRO A 412 25.31 -25.28 -13.73
CA PRO A 412 25.05 -25.04 -15.15
C PRO A 412 23.77 -24.23 -15.40
N GLY A 413 23.69 -23.58 -16.56
CA GLY A 413 22.50 -22.87 -17.02
C GLY A 413 22.18 -21.60 -16.22
N LEU A 414 23.21 -20.87 -15.78
CA LEU A 414 23.12 -19.56 -15.15
C LEU A 414 23.94 -18.54 -15.96
N SER A 415 23.49 -17.29 -15.93
CA SER A 415 24.28 -16.16 -16.44
C SER A 415 25.45 -15.88 -15.50
N ARG A 416 26.54 -15.32 -16.05
CA ARG A 416 27.75 -14.99 -15.31
C ARG A 416 28.27 -13.64 -15.75
N ASP A 417 28.84 -12.89 -14.82
CA ASP A 417 29.56 -11.66 -15.15
C ASP A 417 31.07 -11.93 -15.21
N SER A 418 31.77 -11.20 -16.08
CA SER A 418 33.22 -11.36 -16.27
C SER A 418 34.07 -10.65 -15.21
N ARG A 419 33.46 -9.77 -14.41
CA ARG A 419 34.15 -8.90 -13.44
C ARG A 419 34.20 -9.51 -12.04
N GLY A 420 33.54 -10.65 -11.83
CA GLY A 420 33.46 -11.32 -10.54
C GLY A 420 32.53 -10.65 -9.54
N VAL A 421 31.60 -9.81 -10.00
CA VAL A 421 30.63 -9.10 -9.14
C VAL A 421 29.73 -10.11 -8.43
N HIS A 422 29.19 -11.09 -9.14
CA HIS A 422 28.30 -12.12 -8.59
C HIS A 422 29.07 -13.34 -8.05
N ASN A 423 30.25 -13.11 -7.47
CA ASN A 423 31.02 -14.16 -6.78
C ASN A 423 30.50 -14.39 -5.35
N ASP A 424 29.77 -13.44 -4.80
CA ASP A 424 29.40 -13.37 -3.39
C ASP A 424 27.88 -13.23 -3.16
N HIS A 425 27.10 -13.15 -4.24
CA HIS A 425 25.64 -13.13 -4.24
C HIS A 425 25.09 -13.70 -5.57
N ILE A 426 23.85 -14.16 -5.53
CA ILE A 426 23.00 -14.57 -6.64
C ILE A 426 22.08 -13.39 -6.91
N HIS A 427 22.14 -12.82 -8.11
CA HIS A 427 21.19 -11.82 -8.55
C HIS A 427 20.03 -12.52 -9.26
N VAL A 428 18.80 -12.36 -8.76
CA VAL A 428 17.61 -13.01 -9.32
C VAL A 428 16.48 -12.03 -9.54
N CYS A 429 15.75 -12.16 -10.66
CA CYS A 429 14.60 -11.31 -10.97
C CYS A 429 13.31 -12.11 -11.20
N PHE A 430 12.23 -11.65 -10.57
CA PHE A 430 10.86 -12.15 -10.68
C PHE A 430 10.00 -11.14 -11.43
N GLY A 431 9.96 -11.23 -12.77
CA GLY A 431 9.22 -10.27 -13.59
C GLY A 431 7.70 -10.36 -13.38
N GLU A 432 7.04 -9.23 -13.12
CA GLU A 432 5.59 -9.20 -12.83
C GLU A 432 4.73 -9.64 -14.02
N ASN A 433 5.27 -9.52 -15.24
CA ASN A 433 4.61 -9.90 -16.49
C ASN A 433 4.80 -11.37 -16.87
N ILE A 434 5.43 -12.16 -16.01
CA ILE A 434 5.70 -13.57 -16.27
C ILE A 434 4.59 -14.40 -15.65
N ASN A 435 3.81 -15.08 -16.49
CA ASN A 435 2.67 -15.92 -16.05
C ASN A 435 3.06 -16.92 -14.96
N LYS A 436 4.28 -17.47 -15.00
CA LYS A 436 4.76 -18.42 -14.00
C LYS A 436 4.99 -17.76 -12.63
N VAL A 437 5.54 -16.55 -12.60
CA VAL A 437 5.72 -15.76 -11.37
C VAL A 437 4.37 -15.38 -10.77
N GLN A 438 3.44 -14.89 -11.61
CA GLN A 438 2.07 -14.60 -11.21
C GLN A 438 1.37 -15.84 -10.64
N LYS A 439 1.52 -16.98 -11.33
CA LYS A 439 0.97 -18.27 -10.88
C LYS A 439 1.54 -18.67 -9.52
N THR A 440 2.87 -18.62 -9.35
CA THR A 440 3.49 -18.93 -8.05
C THR A 440 3.02 -17.99 -6.95
N CYS A 441 2.86 -16.69 -7.23
CA CYS A 441 2.32 -15.77 -6.22
C CYS A 441 0.90 -16.17 -5.77
N ARG A 442 0.03 -16.58 -6.70
CA ARG A 442 -1.37 -16.91 -6.39
C ARG A 442 -1.55 -18.28 -5.77
N GLU A 443 -0.83 -19.27 -6.29
CA GLU A 443 -1.06 -20.69 -5.99
C GLU A 443 0.03 -21.29 -5.09
N GLY A 444 1.12 -20.56 -4.84
CA GLY A 444 2.28 -21.04 -4.10
C GLY A 444 3.19 -22.00 -4.89
N LEU A 445 4.19 -22.54 -4.19
CA LEU A 445 5.04 -23.63 -4.69
C LEU A 445 4.66 -24.96 -4.04
N ASN A 446 4.17 -25.91 -4.84
CA ASN A 446 3.84 -27.28 -4.41
C ASN A 446 5.07 -28.12 -4.09
#